data_AF-A0A1I7ZTA5-F1
#
_entry.id   AF-A0A1I7ZTA5-F1
#
_cell.length_a   1.000
_cell.length_b   1.000
_cell.length_c   1.000
_cell.angle_alpha   90.00
_cell.angle_beta   90.00
_cell.angle_gamma   90.00
#
_symmetry.space_group_name_H-M   'P 1'
#
loop_
_entity.id
_entity.type
_entity.pdbx_description
1 polymer ?
#
loop_
_entity_poly.entity_id
_entity_poly.type
_entity_poly.pdbx_seq_one_letter_code
_entity_poly.pdbx_strand_id
1 'polypeptide(L)'
;MASTCNLNCMHGGACYVDPEDPRQMGCGCPDEWTGQYCQLPNPFIRYYYLTWFLLGLWVLTLFKDHIFVYGKKAMKYLKKKRNVEEEGEAPEEPDVSAASTPPLISFG
;
A
#
# COMPACT_ATOMS: atom_id res chain seq x y z
N MET A 1 -6.17 39.97 -29.96
CA MET A 1 -7.26 38.97 -30.07
C MET A 1 -6.79 37.76 -29.31
N ALA A 2 -7.46 37.38 -28.21
CA ALA A 2 -7.11 36.16 -27.49
C ALA A 2 -7.57 34.97 -28.35
N SER A 3 -6.62 34.18 -28.83
CA SER A 3 -6.90 32.95 -29.59
C SER A 3 -7.60 31.96 -28.66
N THR A 4 -8.93 31.89 -28.72
CA THR A 4 -9.69 30.84 -28.02
C THR A 4 -9.40 29.51 -28.68
N CYS A 5 -8.70 28.62 -27.99
CA CYS A 5 -8.59 27.25 -28.44
C CYS A 5 -9.95 26.55 -28.38
N ASN A 6 -10.39 25.98 -29.51
CA ASN A 6 -11.63 25.21 -29.64
C ASN A 6 -11.37 23.70 -29.83
N LEU A 7 -10.22 23.21 -29.34
CA LEU A 7 -9.85 21.80 -29.44
C LEU A 7 -10.38 21.06 -28.21
N ASN A 8 -11.16 20.00 -28.43
CA ASN A 8 -11.71 19.21 -27.33
C ASN A 8 -10.67 18.18 -26.87
N CYS A 9 -9.89 18.55 -25.86
CA CYS A 9 -8.88 17.66 -25.26
C CYS A 9 -9.54 16.77 -24.19
N MET A 10 -9.41 15.45 -24.36
CA MET A 10 -10.00 14.47 -23.45
C MET A 10 -9.10 14.24 -22.23
N HIS A 11 -9.63 13.56 -21.20
CA HIS A 11 -8.87 13.06 -20.04
C HIS A 11 -7.99 14.10 -19.32
N GLY A 12 -8.45 15.34 -19.23
CA GLY A 12 -7.72 16.42 -18.56
C GLY A 12 -6.59 17.03 -19.38
N GLY A 13 -6.53 16.77 -20.69
CA GLY A 13 -5.62 17.47 -21.59
C GLY A 13 -5.91 18.98 -21.66
N ALA A 14 -4.84 19.77 -21.74
CA ALA A 14 -4.94 21.22 -21.89
C ALA A 14 -4.75 21.60 -23.34
N CYS A 15 -5.62 22.46 -23.88
CA CYS A 15 -5.34 22.99 -25.21
C CYS A 15 -4.30 24.10 -25.16
N TYR A 16 -3.35 24.06 -26.09
CA TYR A 16 -2.43 25.14 -26.37
C TYR A 16 -2.52 25.56 -27.84
N VAL A 17 -2.24 26.84 -28.06
CA VAL A 17 -2.07 27.42 -29.40
C VAL A 17 -0.59 27.68 -29.57
N ASP A 18 -0.03 27.31 -30.72
CA ASP A 18 1.37 27.56 -31.00
C ASP A 18 1.64 29.08 -31.02
N PRO A 19 2.61 29.58 -30.25
CA PRO A 19 2.92 31.00 -30.20
C PRO A 19 3.48 31.54 -31.52
N GLU A 20 4.08 30.69 -32.36
CA GLU A 20 4.65 31.09 -33.65
C GLU A 20 3.60 31.09 -34.76
N ASP A 21 2.59 30.23 -34.66
CA ASP A 21 1.61 30.04 -35.72
C ASP A 21 0.19 29.79 -35.13
N PRO A 22 -0.65 30.83 -34.97
CA PRO A 22 -1.91 30.73 -34.24
C PRO A 22 -2.99 29.86 -34.91
N ARG A 23 -2.70 29.33 -36.11
CA ARG A 23 -3.53 28.33 -36.79
C ARG A 23 -3.21 26.91 -36.33
N GLN A 24 -2.03 26.71 -35.75
CA GLN A 24 -1.61 25.43 -35.18
C GLN A 24 -2.05 25.39 -33.72
N MET A 25 -2.94 24.45 -33.42
CA MET A 25 -3.48 24.22 -32.09
C MET A 25 -3.37 22.73 -31.78
N GLY A 26 -3.06 22.41 -30.52
CA GLY A 26 -2.81 21.06 -30.07
C GLY A 26 -3.30 20.81 -28.66
N CYS A 27 -3.41 19.54 -28.30
CA CYS A 27 -3.68 19.12 -26.93
C CYS A 27 -2.38 18.69 -26.26
N GLY A 28 -2.09 19.30 -25.11
CA GLY A 28 -1.08 18.84 -24.16
C GLY A 28 -1.69 17.75 -23.29
N CYS A 29 -1.27 16.51 -23.50
CA CYS A 29 -1.79 15.36 -22.77
C CYS A 29 -1.00 15.13 -21.48
N PRO A 30 -1.68 14.73 -20.38
CA PRO A 30 -1.00 14.20 -19.20
C PRO A 30 -0.29 12.89 -19.54
N ASP A 31 0.74 12.50 -18.77
CA ASP A 31 1.63 11.38 -19.07
C ASP A 31 0.90 10.06 -19.36
N GLU A 32 -0.25 9.84 -18.71
CA GLU A 32 -1.13 8.67 -18.85
C GLU A 32 -1.84 8.55 -20.19
N TRP A 33 -1.90 9.64 -20.98
CA TRP A 33 -2.70 9.74 -22.19
C TRP A 33 -1.88 10.23 -23.38
N THR A 34 -2.31 9.88 -24.57
CA THR A 34 -1.64 10.17 -25.83
C THR A 34 -2.63 10.29 -26.99
N GLY A 35 -2.12 10.59 -28.17
CA GLY A 35 -2.89 10.92 -29.36
C GLY A 35 -3.24 12.41 -29.47
N GLN A 36 -3.78 12.80 -30.62
CA GLN A 36 -4.02 14.20 -30.97
C GLN A 36 -4.98 14.94 -30.02
N TYR A 37 -5.89 14.20 -29.38
CA TYR A 37 -6.89 14.71 -28.43
C TYR A 37 -6.78 14.05 -27.05
N CYS A 38 -5.65 13.42 -26.72
CA CYS A 38 -5.46 12.67 -25.47
C CYS A 38 -6.47 11.52 -25.26
N GLN A 39 -6.97 10.96 -26.36
CA GLN A 39 -8.00 9.91 -26.35
C GLN A 39 -7.44 8.50 -26.14
N LEU A 40 -6.14 8.30 -26.36
CA LEU A 40 -5.50 6.99 -26.26
C LEU A 40 -4.75 6.89 -24.93
N PRO A 41 -4.76 5.75 -24.25
CA PRO A 41 -3.88 5.52 -23.11
C PRO A 41 -2.42 5.38 -23.57
N ASN A 42 -1.49 5.90 -22.78
CA ASN A 42 -0.07 5.83 -23.10
C ASN A 42 0.46 4.38 -22.94
N PRO A 43 1.00 3.75 -24.01
CA PRO A 43 1.47 2.38 -23.97
C PRO A 43 2.66 2.17 -23.03
N PHE A 44 3.47 3.21 -22.79
CA PHE A 44 4.65 3.11 -21.94
C PHE A 44 4.31 2.87 -20.47
N ILE A 45 3.24 3.49 -19.98
CA ILE A 45 2.81 3.34 -18.58
C ILE A 45 2.26 1.94 -18.34
N ARG A 46 1.50 1.39 -19.31
CA ARG A 46 1.05 0.00 -19.26
C ARG A 46 2.22 -0.98 -19.20
N TYR A 47 3.25 -0.74 -20.02
CA TYR A 47 4.46 -1.57 -20.01
C TYR A 47 5.23 -1.43 -18.69
N TYR A 48 5.39 -0.21 -18.17
CA TYR A 48 6.04 0.06 -16.90
C TYR A 48 5.39 -0.72 -15.74
N TYR A 49 4.08 -0.68 -15.58
CA TYR A 49 3.42 -1.44 -14.51
C TYR A 49 3.56 -2.96 -14.70
N LEU A 50 3.52 -3.45 -15.94
CA LEU A 50 3.74 -4.87 -16.23
C LEU A 50 5.16 -5.31 -15.88
N THR A 51 6.18 -4.53 -16.24
CA THR A 51 7.57 -4.86 -15.89
C THR A 51 7.80 -4.81 -14.39
N TRP A 52 7.26 -3.82 -13.69
CA TRP A 52 7.31 -3.75 -12.23
C TRP A 52 6.62 -4.94 -11.56
N PHE A 53 5.46 -5.35 -12.06
CA PHE A 53 4.75 -6.53 -11.56
C PHE A 53 5.58 -7.80 -11.76
N LEU A 54 6.16 -7.99 -12.95
CA LEU A 54 7.03 -9.13 -13.25
C LEU A 54 8.30 -9.12 -12.40
N LEU A 55 8.92 -7.96 -12.18
CA LEU A 55 10.07 -7.82 -11.28
C LEU A 55 9.70 -8.14 -9.83
N GLY A 56 8.55 -7.66 -9.36
CA GLY A 56 8.03 -7.98 -8.03
C GLY A 56 7.80 -9.49 -7.85
N LEU A 57 7.18 -10.15 -8.83
CA LEU A 57 7.05 -11.61 -8.85
C LEU A 57 8.40 -12.31 -8.86
N TRP A 58 9.34 -11.84 -9.67
CA TRP A 58 10.68 -12.44 -9.76
C TRP A 58 11.44 -12.35 -8.43
N VAL A 59 11.41 -11.18 -7.79
CA VAL A 59 11.93 -11.00 -6.43
C VAL A 59 11.26 -11.95 -5.46
N LEU A 60 9.93 -12.03 -5.45
CA LEU A 60 9.21 -12.98 -4.59
C LEU A 60 9.63 -14.44 -4.84
N THR A 61 9.88 -14.83 -6.09
CA THR A 61 10.36 -16.18 -6.41
C THR A 61 11.77 -16.43 -5.88
N LEU A 62 12.68 -15.46 -5.97
CA LEU A 62 14.03 -15.58 -5.44
C LEU A 62 14.03 -15.67 -3.91
N PHE A 63 13.21 -14.85 -3.25
CA PHE A 63 13.13 -14.86 -1.80
C PHE A 63 12.24 -15.98 -1.24
N LYS A 64 11.48 -16.69 -2.07
CA LYS A 64 10.56 -17.76 -1.65
C LYS A 64 11.28 -18.85 -0.86
N ASP A 65 12.48 -19.23 -1.30
CA ASP A 65 13.25 -20.30 -0.66
C ASP A 65 13.80 -19.85 0.69
N HIS A 66 14.33 -18.63 0.78
CA HIS A 66 14.78 -18.06 2.05
C HIS A 66 13.62 -17.90 3.04
N ILE A 67 12.50 -17.30 2.60
CA ILE A 67 11.30 -17.12 3.43
C ILE A 67 10.77 -18.48 3.90
N PHE A 68 10.78 -19.51 3.05
CA PHE A 68 10.29 -20.84 3.42
C PHE A 68 11.21 -21.54 4.43
N VAL A 69 12.53 -21.41 4.29
CA VAL A 69 13.50 -21.97 5.24
C VAL A 69 13.42 -21.26 6.60
N TYR A 70 13.38 -19.92 6.61
CA TYR A 70 13.21 -19.16 7.85
C TYR A 70 11.85 -19.38 8.50
N GLY A 71 10.78 -19.43 7.71
CA GLY A 71 9.42 -19.70 8.19
C GLY A 71 9.28 -21.07 8.85
N LYS A 72 9.90 -22.12 8.28
CA LYS A 72 9.93 -23.46 8.90
C LYS A 72 10.64 -23.47 10.26
N LYS A 73 11.73 -22.72 10.41
CA LYS A 73 12.42 -22.59 11.70
C LYS A 73 11.54 -21.86 12.71
N ALA A 74 10.99 -20.69 12.35
CA ALA A 74 10.12 -19.90 13.23
C ALA A 74 8.89 -20.70 13.73
N MET A 75 8.23 -21.47 12.86
CA MET A 75 7.12 -22.34 13.22
C MET A 75 7.49 -23.41 14.27
N LYS A 76 8.70 -23.99 14.19
CA LYS A 76 9.17 -24.94 15.21
C LYS A 76 9.41 -24.27 16.56
N TYR A 77 9.96 -23.05 16.58
CA TYR A 77 10.13 -22.27 17.82
C TYR A 77 8.78 -21.94 18.47
N LEU A 78 7.79 -21.50 17.68
CA LEU A 78 6.45 -21.19 18.19
C LEU A 78 5.72 -22.43 18.71
N LYS A 79 5.83 -23.57 18.03
CA LYS A 79 5.23 -24.83 18.49
C LYS A 79 5.86 -25.31 19.81
N LYS A 80 7.19 -25.17 19.95
CA LYS A 80 7.88 -25.51 21.20
C LYS A 80 7.46 -24.59 22.35
N LYS A 81 7.34 -23.28 22.10
CA LYS A 81 6.91 -22.33 23.12
C LYS A 81 5.52 -22.65 23.65
N ARG A 82 4.55 -22.93 22.75
CA ARG A 82 3.18 -23.31 23.14
C ARG A 82 3.13 -24.53 24.05
N ASN A 83 3.86 -25.59 23.71
CA ASN A 83 3.88 -26.81 24.54
C ASN A 83 4.48 -26.57 25.92
N VAL A 84 5.46 -25.66 26.05
CA VAL A 84 6.07 -25.28 27.34
C VAL A 84 5.14 -24.37 28.15
N GLU A 85 4.36 -23.53 27.48
CA GLU A 85 3.35 -22.67 28.12
C GLU A 85 2.15 -23.50 28.64
N GLU A 86 1.74 -24.55 27.91
CA GLU A 86 0.72 -25.51 28.38
C GLU A 86 1.20 -26.42 29.54
N GLU A 87 2.50 -26.72 29.64
CA GLU A 87 3.06 -27.47 30.78
C GLU A 87 3.46 -26.56 31.96
N GLY A 88 3.54 -25.24 31.74
CA GLY A 88 3.95 -24.25 32.74
C GLY A 88 2.82 -23.54 33.47
N GLU A 89 1.57 -23.69 33.02
CA GLU A 89 0.44 -22.95 33.59
C GLU A 89 -0.71 -23.88 34.03
N ALA A 90 -0.57 -24.41 35.26
CA ALA A 90 -1.68 -24.61 36.21
C ALA A 90 -1.16 -25.00 37.62
N PRO A 91 -1.70 -24.47 38.74
CA PRO A 91 -2.40 -23.20 38.95
C PRO A 91 -1.68 -22.35 40.03
N GLU A 92 -1.54 -21.03 39.86
CA GLU A 92 -1.63 -20.18 41.05
C GLU A 92 -3.12 -19.96 41.31
N GLU A 93 -3.64 -20.73 42.26
CA GLU A 93 -4.84 -20.34 43.00
C GLU A 93 -4.67 -18.88 43.44
N PRO A 94 -5.56 -17.94 43.06
CA PRO A 94 -5.70 -16.74 43.84
C PRO A 94 -6.35 -17.16 45.16
N ASP A 95 -5.50 -17.26 46.18
CA ASP A 95 -5.84 -17.57 47.57
C ASP A 95 -7.08 -16.76 48.01
N VAL A 96 -8.19 -17.48 48.19
CA VAL A 96 -9.43 -16.92 48.73
C VAL A 96 -9.34 -17.00 50.25
N SER A 97 -8.83 -15.95 50.90
CA SER A 97 -9.31 -15.51 52.22
C SER A 97 -8.53 -14.33 52.78
N ALA A 98 -9.18 -13.19 52.90
CA ALA A 98 -9.61 -12.71 54.22
C ALA A 98 -10.19 -11.30 54.10
N ALA A 99 -11.40 -11.16 54.63
CA ALA A 99 -12.06 -9.89 54.88
C ALA A 99 -11.16 -8.96 55.72
N SER A 100 -11.09 -7.69 55.33
CA SER A 100 -11.17 -6.60 56.30
C SER A 100 -11.65 -5.32 55.62
N THR A 101 -12.83 -4.93 56.08
CA THR A 101 -13.47 -3.61 56.04
C THR A 101 -12.50 -2.43 55.88
N PRO A 102 -12.79 -1.45 54.99
CA PRO A 102 -12.08 -0.17 55.04
C PRO A 102 -12.47 0.59 56.33
N PRO A 103 -11.52 1.27 56.99
CA PRO A 103 -11.84 2.08 58.16
C PRO A 103 -12.62 3.32 57.72
N LEU A 104 -13.70 3.60 58.45
CA LEU A 104 -14.24 4.94 58.61
C LEU A 104 -13.13 5.84 59.17
N ILE A 105 -12.67 6.82 58.40
CA ILE A 105 -11.95 7.97 58.93
C ILE A 105 -12.61 9.24 58.39
N SER A 106 -13.41 9.81 59.28
CA SER A 106 -13.82 11.21 59.35
C SER A 106 -12.61 12.11 59.66
N PHE A 107 -12.83 13.44 59.60
CA PHE A 107 -11.97 14.59 59.94
C PHE A 107 -11.36 15.29 58.70
N GLY A 108 -11.71 16.55 58.39
CA GLY A 108 -12.56 17.52 59.09
C GLY A 108 -12.92 18.72 58.23
#